data_AF-A0A9P5JU36-F1
#
_entry.id   AF-A0A9P5JU36-F1
#
_cell.length_a   1.000
_cell.length_b   1.000
_cell.length_c   1.000
_cell.angle_alpha   90.00
_cell.angle_beta   90.00
_cell.angle_gamma   90.00
#
_symmetry.space_group_name_H-M   'P 1'
#
loop_
_entity.id
_entity.type
_entity.pdbx_description
1 polymer ?
#
loop_
_entity_poly.entity_id
_entity_poly.type
_entity_poly.pdbx_seq_one_letter_code
_entity_poly.pdbx_strand_id
1 'polypeptide(L)'
;PFASAQDLYDKINSTEIGDVSWQAFSVQYDGDIPNNSAVLCWKMESYDTWFRNPLKIAEAQLGNIDFAHEIDFGLKQVFSSRADRCQYSDFMSGNWAWQQADVIAVDPETHGSMFVLLILSSDKTTVSVATGHNKYYPLYLSIGNVQNHIRCAHRNAVSLLGFLAIPKGKILLYYNDYITQTD
;
A
#
# COMPACT_ATOMS: atom_id res chain seq x y z
N PRO A 1 -22.84 22.71 -8.10
CA PRO A 1 -23.46 22.41 -6.78
C PRO A 1 -24.29 21.13 -6.86
N PHE A 2 -24.13 20.20 -5.90
CA PHE A 2 -24.93 18.96 -5.82
C PHE A 2 -26.28 19.26 -5.18
N ALA A 3 -27.35 18.64 -5.69
CA ALA A 3 -28.73 18.90 -5.28
C ALA A 3 -29.07 18.31 -3.89
N SER A 4 -28.34 17.27 -3.47
CA SER A 4 -28.46 16.64 -2.15
C SER A 4 -27.21 15.80 -1.87
N ALA A 5 -27.07 15.30 -0.63
CA ALA A 5 -26.02 14.34 -0.29
C ALA A 5 -26.15 13.06 -1.15
N GLN A 6 -27.37 12.63 -1.46
CA GLN A 6 -27.61 11.50 -2.33
C GLN A 6 -27.17 11.78 -3.78
N ASP A 7 -27.45 12.97 -4.34
CA ASP A 7 -26.98 13.38 -5.67
C ASP A 7 -25.44 13.47 -5.75
N LEU A 8 -24.79 13.81 -4.63
CA LEU A 8 -23.33 13.74 -4.52
C LEU A 8 -22.84 12.29 -4.54
N TYR A 9 -23.41 11.41 -3.71
CA TYR A 9 -23.03 9.99 -3.67
C TYR A 9 -23.31 9.27 -4.97
N ASP A 10 -24.46 9.54 -5.60
CA ASP A 10 -24.84 8.96 -6.88
C ASP A 10 -23.90 9.43 -7.98
N LYS A 11 -23.49 10.71 -8.00
CA LYS A 11 -22.45 11.19 -8.92
C LYS A 11 -21.08 10.60 -8.64
N ILE A 12 -20.68 10.44 -7.38
CA ILE A 12 -19.42 9.76 -7.02
C ILE A 12 -19.44 8.31 -7.52
N ASN A 13 -20.55 7.61 -7.32
CA ASN A 13 -20.73 6.20 -7.72
C ASN A 13 -20.92 6.04 -9.24
N SER A 14 -21.49 7.04 -9.93
CA SER A 14 -21.71 7.03 -11.39
C SER A 14 -20.53 7.59 -12.18
N THR A 15 -19.47 8.04 -11.52
CA THR A 15 -18.29 8.57 -12.19
C THR A 15 -17.49 7.39 -12.75
N GLU A 16 -17.58 7.15 -14.07
CA GLU A 16 -16.79 6.17 -14.82
C GLU A 16 -15.31 6.62 -15.00
N ILE A 17 -14.74 7.35 -14.04
CA ILE A 17 -13.31 7.63 -14.07
C ILE A 17 -12.64 6.36 -13.59
N GLY A 18 -12.15 5.54 -14.52
CA GLY A 18 -11.01 4.59 -14.49
C GLY A 18 -10.49 3.99 -13.18
N ASP A 19 -11.29 3.95 -12.12
CA ASP A 19 -10.81 3.68 -10.78
C ASP A 19 -11.16 2.25 -10.38
N VAL A 20 -10.16 1.55 -9.86
CA VAL A 20 -10.30 0.15 -9.47
C VAL A 20 -11.30 0.06 -8.32
N SER A 21 -12.33 -0.78 -8.45
CA SER A 21 -13.37 -0.90 -7.41
C SER A 21 -12.80 -1.35 -6.07
N TRP A 22 -13.35 -0.78 -4.99
CA TRP A 22 -13.08 -1.20 -3.62
C TRP A 22 -13.69 -2.57 -3.32
N GLN A 23 -12.95 -3.35 -2.55
CA GLN A 23 -13.30 -4.66 -2.03
C GLN A 23 -13.01 -4.67 -0.53
N ALA A 24 -13.63 -5.60 0.20
CA ALA A 24 -13.37 -5.76 1.62
C ALA A 24 -13.21 -7.24 1.96
N PHE A 25 -12.34 -7.51 2.93
CA PHE A 25 -12.26 -8.79 3.61
C PHE A 25 -12.03 -8.55 5.10
N SER A 26 -12.52 -9.47 5.92
CA SER A 26 -12.29 -9.42 7.37
C SER A 26 -11.05 -10.22 7.72
N VAL A 27 -10.20 -9.65 8.58
CA VAL A 27 -8.98 -10.30 9.10
C VAL A 27 -9.11 -10.44 10.60
N GLN A 28 -8.68 -11.59 11.11
CA GLN A 28 -8.58 -11.87 12.54
C GLN A 28 -7.16 -12.37 12.82
N TYR A 29 -6.66 -12.11 14.03
CA TYR A 29 -5.37 -12.65 14.45
C TYR A 29 -5.41 -14.18 14.47
N ASP A 30 -4.48 -14.82 13.79
CA ASP A 30 -4.40 -16.28 13.59
C ASP A 30 -3.21 -16.92 14.33
N GLY A 31 -2.44 -16.15 15.10
CA GLY A 31 -1.30 -16.64 15.87
C GLY A 31 -1.69 -17.22 17.24
N ASP A 32 -0.69 -17.66 18.00
CA ASP A 32 -0.90 -18.26 19.31
C ASP A 32 -1.54 -17.29 20.32
N ILE A 33 -2.52 -17.80 21.07
CA ILE A 33 -3.21 -17.09 22.15
C ILE A 33 -2.75 -17.73 23.48
N PRO A 34 -1.94 -17.03 24.29
CA PRO A 34 -1.48 -17.56 25.56
C PRO A 34 -2.66 -17.84 26.50
N ASN A 35 -2.63 -18.97 27.20
CA ASN A 35 -3.66 -19.39 28.15
C ASN A 35 -3.65 -18.59 29.47
N ASN A 36 -2.69 -17.68 29.62
CA ASN A 36 -2.49 -16.81 30.78
C ASN A 36 -3.26 -15.50 30.56
N SER A 37 -4.35 -15.37 31.31
CA SER A 37 -5.25 -14.23 31.55
C SER A 37 -4.68 -12.82 31.29
N ALA A 38 -4.70 -12.43 30.02
CA ALA A 38 -5.07 -11.12 29.51
C ALA A 38 -5.23 -11.27 28.00
N VAL A 39 -6.25 -12.03 27.56
CA VAL A 39 -6.58 -12.11 26.13
C VAL A 39 -6.95 -10.69 25.71
N LEU A 40 -6.01 -10.03 25.05
CA LEU A 40 -6.23 -8.68 24.55
C LEU A 40 -7.39 -8.78 23.55
N CYS A 41 -8.50 -8.09 23.83
CA CYS A 41 -9.73 -8.17 23.05
C CYS A 41 -9.49 -8.07 21.54
N TRP A 42 -8.48 -7.29 21.16
CA TRP A 42 -8.10 -7.10 19.77
C TRP A 42 -7.69 -8.38 19.03
N LYS A 43 -7.18 -9.42 19.71
CA LYS A 43 -6.81 -10.71 19.10
C LYS A 43 -8.02 -11.57 18.75
N MET A 44 -9.15 -11.35 19.43
CA MET A 44 -10.40 -12.10 19.21
C MET A 44 -11.35 -11.37 18.28
N GLU A 45 -11.12 -10.08 18.02
CA GLU A 45 -11.94 -9.26 17.14
C GLU A 45 -11.55 -9.44 15.67
N SER A 46 -12.56 -9.42 14.80
CA SER A 46 -12.38 -9.36 13.35
C SER A 46 -12.39 -7.90 12.90
N TYR A 47 -11.51 -7.57 11.96
CA TYR A 47 -11.38 -6.23 11.40
C TYR A 47 -11.58 -6.24 9.90
N ASP A 48 -12.46 -5.38 9.41
CA ASP A 48 -12.64 -5.19 7.99
C ASP A 48 -11.49 -4.36 7.41
N THR A 49 -10.83 -4.93 6.40
CA THR A 49 -9.81 -4.28 5.58
C THR A 49 -10.40 -3.98 4.22
N TRP A 50 -10.39 -2.71 3.85
CA TRP A 50 -10.82 -2.24 2.54
C TRP A 50 -9.62 -2.10 1.63
N PHE A 51 -9.70 -2.65 0.42
CA PHE A 51 -8.60 -2.64 -0.54
C PHE A 51 -9.11 -2.60 -1.97
N ARG A 52 -8.24 -2.28 -2.91
CA ARG A 52 -8.47 -2.35 -4.35
C ARG A 52 -7.59 -3.45 -4.94
N ASN A 53 -7.99 -4.05 -6.06
CA ASN A 53 -7.20 -5.11 -6.69
C ASN A 53 -5.81 -4.56 -7.11
N PRO A 54 -4.69 -5.05 -6.52
CA PRO A 54 -3.36 -4.53 -6.81
C PRO A 54 -2.96 -4.68 -8.28
N LEU A 55 -3.33 -5.80 -8.91
CA LEU A 55 -3.05 -6.05 -10.33
C LEU A 55 -3.77 -5.03 -11.21
N LYS A 56 -5.05 -4.76 -10.94
CA LYS A 56 -5.81 -3.76 -11.69
C LYS A 56 -5.25 -2.34 -11.53
N ILE A 57 -4.74 -2.00 -10.35
CA ILE A 57 -4.06 -0.72 -10.13
C ILE A 57 -2.78 -0.66 -10.96
N ALA A 58 -1.97 -1.72 -10.94
CA ALA A 58 -0.73 -1.78 -11.72
C ALA A 58 -1.01 -1.70 -13.23
N GLU A 59 -2.00 -2.44 -13.74
CA GLU A 59 -2.46 -2.36 -15.13
C GLU A 59 -2.90 -0.94 -15.51
N ALA A 60 -3.66 -0.27 -14.64
CA ALA A 60 -4.09 1.11 -14.86
C ALA A 60 -2.91 2.10 -14.87
N GLN A 61 -1.93 1.91 -13.98
CA GLN A 61 -0.71 2.73 -13.98
C GLN A 61 0.15 2.49 -15.23
N LEU A 62 0.29 1.25 -15.69
CA LEU A 62 1.01 0.91 -16.92
C LEU A 62 0.30 1.44 -18.18
N GLY A 63 -1.03 1.40 -18.19
CA GLY A 63 -1.86 1.93 -19.27
C GLY A 63 -1.97 3.45 -19.31
N ASN A 64 -1.37 4.16 -18.35
CA ASN A 64 -1.45 5.62 -18.29
C ASN A 64 -0.55 6.25 -19.37
N ILE A 65 -1.18 6.88 -20.36
CA ILE A 65 -0.48 7.54 -21.48
C ILE A 65 0.42 8.69 -21.01
N ASP A 66 0.14 9.30 -19.86
CA ASP A 66 0.97 10.37 -19.31
C ASP A 66 2.40 9.91 -18.97
N PHE A 67 2.62 8.60 -18.87
CA PHE A 67 3.93 8.00 -18.58
C PHE A 67 4.65 7.50 -19.83
N ALA A 68 4.08 7.63 -21.03
CA ALA A 68 4.59 6.98 -22.24
C ALA A 68 6.08 7.27 -22.56
N HIS A 69 6.59 8.43 -22.14
CA HIS A 69 8.00 8.84 -22.32
C HIS A 69 8.82 8.81 -21.03
N GLU A 70 8.21 8.42 -19.91
CA GLU A 70 8.76 8.54 -18.55
C GLU A 70 8.65 7.20 -17.79
N ILE A 71 8.51 6.11 -18.54
CA ILE A 71 8.48 4.73 -18.06
C ILE A 71 9.65 3.96 -18.67
N ASP A 72 10.34 3.19 -17.82
CA ASP A 72 11.42 2.29 -18.22
C ASP A 72 10.84 0.87 -18.40
N PHE A 73 10.77 0.41 -19.65
CA PHE A 73 10.32 -0.94 -20.00
C PHE A 73 11.39 -2.01 -19.76
N GLY A 74 12.64 -1.59 -19.58
CA GLY A 74 13.78 -2.45 -19.34
C GLY A 74 14.64 -1.89 -18.21
N LEU A 75 15.43 -2.78 -17.64
CA LEU A 75 16.46 -2.40 -16.68
C LEU A 75 17.57 -1.61 -17.38
N LYS A 76 18.17 -0.68 -16.67
CA LYS A 76 19.25 0.16 -17.21
C LYS A 76 20.44 0.17 -16.27
N GLN A 77 21.63 0.34 -16.85
CA GLN A 77 22.84 0.69 -16.11
C GLN A 77 23.40 1.95 -16.75
N VAL A 78 23.49 3.01 -15.96
CA VAL A 78 23.93 4.32 -16.44
C VAL A 78 25.33 4.58 -15.93
N PHE A 79 26.29 4.74 -16.83
CA PHE A 79 27.67 5.03 -16.48
C PHE A 79 28.04 6.44 -16.93
N SER A 80 28.76 7.16 -16.07
CA SER A 80 29.29 8.49 -16.43
C SER A 80 30.58 8.35 -17.22
N SER A 81 30.77 9.16 -18.27
CA SER A 81 32.04 9.21 -19.01
C SER A 81 33.24 9.63 -18.15
N ARG A 82 33.01 10.21 -16.97
CA ARG A 82 34.05 10.70 -16.06
C ARG A 82 34.35 9.76 -14.89
N ALA A 83 33.55 8.73 -14.67
CA ALA A 83 33.72 7.82 -13.54
C ALA A 83 33.24 6.41 -13.91
N ASP A 84 34.06 5.41 -13.62
CA ASP A 84 33.75 3.99 -13.81
C ASP A 84 32.78 3.45 -12.73
N ARG A 85 31.74 4.23 -12.43
CA ARG A 85 30.74 3.91 -11.41
C ARG A 85 29.35 4.07 -12.00
N CYS A 86 28.52 3.05 -11.75
CA CYS A 86 27.11 3.09 -12.08
C CYS A 86 26.41 4.22 -11.30
N GLN A 87 25.56 4.97 -12.00
CA GLN A 87 24.69 6.00 -11.45
C GLN A 87 23.30 5.43 -11.24
N TYR A 88 22.75 5.70 -10.06
CA TYR A 88 21.41 5.28 -9.67
C TYR A 88 20.50 6.50 -9.61
N SER A 89 19.43 6.51 -10.39
CA SER A 89 18.47 7.63 -10.51
C SER A 89 17.04 7.24 -10.15
N ASP A 90 16.68 6.00 -10.44
CA ASP A 90 15.35 5.43 -10.29
C ASP A 90 15.49 3.94 -10.00
N PHE A 91 14.37 3.27 -9.75
CA PHE A 91 14.41 1.88 -9.33
C PHE A 91 15.00 0.96 -10.41
N MET A 92 14.71 1.21 -11.68
CA MET A 92 15.17 0.39 -12.80
C MET A 92 16.67 0.50 -13.08
N SER A 93 17.32 1.53 -12.53
CA SER A 93 18.79 1.62 -12.49
C SER A 93 19.47 0.77 -11.39
N GLY A 94 18.70 0.25 -10.43
CA GLY A 94 19.23 -0.45 -9.26
C GLY A 94 19.71 -1.88 -9.54
N ASN A 95 20.84 -2.27 -8.92
CA ASN A 95 21.38 -3.62 -9.05
C ASN A 95 20.42 -4.72 -8.59
N TRP A 96 19.57 -4.43 -7.59
CA TRP A 96 18.58 -5.39 -7.11
C TRP A 96 17.56 -5.74 -8.22
N ALA A 97 17.13 -4.76 -9.01
CA ALA A 97 16.18 -4.99 -10.10
C ALA A 97 16.78 -5.90 -11.19
N TRP A 98 18.09 -5.72 -11.48
CA TRP A 98 18.86 -6.65 -12.31
C TRP A 98 18.89 -8.07 -11.78
N GLN A 99 19.22 -8.24 -10.49
CA GLN A 99 19.23 -9.55 -9.87
C GLN A 99 17.86 -10.24 -9.92
N GLN A 100 16.76 -9.49 -9.77
CA GLN A 100 15.42 -10.06 -9.90
C GLN A 100 15.12 -10.48 -11.35
N ALA A 101 15.49 -9.68 -12.34
CA ALA A 101 15.29 -10.07 -13.74
C ALA A 101 16.11 -11.31 -14.10
N ASP A 102 17.33 -11.45 -13.59
CA ASP A 102 18.15 -12.66 -13.79
C ASP A 102 17.45 -13.90 -13.21
N VAL A 103 16.85 -13.79 -12.02
CA VAL A 103 16.08 -14.88 -11.40
C VAL A 103 14.84 -15.23 -12.22
N ILE A 104 14.10 -14.23 -12.70
CA ILE A 104 12.89 -14.43 -13.50
C ILE A 104 13.25 -15.09 -14.84
N ALA A 105 14.31 -14.63 -15.51
CA ALA A 105 14.75 -15.12 -16.81
C ALA A 105 15.24 -16.58 -16.81
N VAL A 106 15.42 -17.21 -15.64
CA VAL A 106 15.64 -18.67 -15.54
C VAL A 106 14.47 -19.44 -16.14
N ASP A 107 13.23 -18.92 -16.01
CA ASP A 107 12.04 -19.53 -16.58
C ASP A 107 11.87 -19.11 -18.06
N PRO A 108 11.94 -20.05 -19.02
CA PRO A 108 11.77 -19.76 -20.45
C PRO A 108 10.42 -19.11 -20.81
N GLU A 109 9.35 -19.37 -20.05
CA GLU A 109 8.02 -18.79 -20.32
C GLU A 109 7.99 -17.28 -20.05
N THR A 110 8.96 -16.76 -19.31
CA THR A 110 9.07 -15.32 -19.00
C THR A 110 9.91 -14.55 -20.01
N HIS A 111 10.54 -15.23 -20.98
CA HIS A 111 11.42 -14.58 -21.95
C HIS A 111 10.64 -13.59 -22.82
N GLY A 112 11.16 -12.36 -22.91
CA GLY A 112 10.48 -11.25 -23.60
C GLY A 112 9.42 -10.53 -22.77
N SER A 113 9.14 -11.00 -21.54
CA SER A 113 8.27 -10.28 -20.61
C SER A 113 8.97 -9.05 -20.02
N MET A 114 8.18 -8.03 -19.70
CA MET A 114 8.65 -6.87 -18.96
C MET A 114 8.62 -7.16 -17.46
N PHE A 115 9.72 -6.87 -16.77
CA PHE A 115 9.73 -6.84 -15.31
C PHE A 115 8.98 -5.60 -14.81
N VAL A 116 7.88 -5.83 -14.06
CA VAL A 116 7.10 -4.77 -13.42
C VAL A 116 7.25 -4.89 -11.92
N LEU A 117 7.88 -3.89 -11.30
CA LEU A 117 8.00 -3.84 -9.86
C LEU A 117 6.77 -3.20 -9.23
N LEU A 118 6.29 -3.78 -8.13
CA LEU A 118 5.31 -3.14 -7.25
C LEU A 118 6.00 -2.59 -5.99
N ILE A 119 5.87 -1.29 -5.76
CA ILE A 119 6.34 -0.60 -4.55
C ILE A 119 5.14 -0.35 -3.67
N LEU A 120 5.20 -0.88 -2.44
CA LEU A 120 4.22 -0.63 -1.41
C LEU A 120 4.77 0.36 -0.39
N SER A 121 3.98 1.36 -0.03
CA SER A 121 4.29 2.26 1.09
C SER A 121 3.09 2.40 2.00
N SER A 122 3.34 2.46 3.30
CA SER A 122 2.30 2.65 4.31
C SER A 122 2.78 3.71 5.28
N ASP A 123 1.89 4.65 5.60
CA ASP A 123 2.16 5.67 6.62
C ASP A 123 0.99 5.77 7.59
N LYS A 124 1.28 6.07 8.86
CA LYS A 124 0.25 6.22 9.89
C LYS A 124 -0.47 7.54 9.69
N THR A 125 -1.69 7.49 9.18
CA THR A 125 -2.51 8.70 9.05
C THR A 125 -3.78 8.61 9.89
N THR A 126 -4.21 9.75 10.43
CA THR A 126 -5.50 9.83 11.14
C THR A 126 -6.56 10.19 10.12
N VAL A 127 -7.42 9.23 9.76
CA VAL A 127 -8.33 9.33 8.60
C VAL A 127 -9.66 10.05 8.93
N SER A 128 -10.00 10.31 10.21
CA SER A 128 -11.18 11.12 10.53
C SER A 128 -11.10 11.81 11.90
N VAL A 129 -11.56 13.07 11.95
CA VAL A 129 -11.74 13.86 13.19
C VAL A 129 -13.22 13.94 13.60
N ALA A 130 -14.17 13.71 12.68
CA ALA A 130 -15.59 14.02 12.90
C ALA A 130 -16.52 12.84 13.25
N THR A 131 -16.13 11.57 13.00
CA THR A 131 -17.07 10.42 13.10
C THR A 131 -16.48 9.25 13.90
N GLY A 132 -15.85 9.56 15.03
CA GLY A 132 -15.44 8.53 16.00
C GLY A 132 -14.10 7.87 15.70
N HIS A 133 -12.99 8.62 15.83
CA HIS A 133 -11.66 8.12 16.21
C HIS A 133 -11.15 6.80 15.55
N ASN A 134 -11.53 6.50 14.31
CA ASN A 134 -11.01 5.35 13.58
C ASN A 134 -9.73 5.74 12.87
N LYS A 135 -8.64 5.07 13.23
CA LYS A 135 -7.29 5.25 12.67
C LYS A 135 -7.03 4.05 11.78
N TYR A 136 -6.50 4.30 10.58
CA TYR A 136 -6.11 3.28 9.62
C TYR A 136 -4.71 3.59 9.10
N TYR A 137 -3.99 2.57 8.63
CA TYR A 137 -2.80 2.80 7.82
C TYR A 137 -3.21 2.73 6.34
N PRO A 138 -3.25 3.84 5.60
CA PRO A 138 -3.33 3.77 4.14
C PRO A 138 -2.11 3.02 3.61
N LEU A 139 -2.37 2.04 2.77
CA LEU A 139 -1.39 1.34 1.96
C LEU A 139 -1.45 1.93 0.56
N TYR A 140 -0.33 2.37 0.02
CA TYR A 140 -0.19 2.89 -1.34
C TYR A 140 0.59 1.90 -2.20
N LEU A 141 0.32 1.93 -3.50
CA LEU A 141 0.99 1.15 -4.53
C LEU A 141 1.48 2.07 -5.66
N SER A 142 2.71 1.86 -6.09
CA SER A 142 3.30 2.47 -7.28
C SER A 142 4.04 1.41 -8.07
N ILE A 143 3.90 1.40 -9.39
CA ILE A 143 4.85 0.66 -10.24
C ILE A 143 6.25 1.29 -10.12
N GLY A 144 7.29 0.45 -10.13
CA GLY A 144 8.68 0.89 -10.04
C GLY A 144 9.24 1.44 -11.34
N ASN A 145 8.60 1.12 -12.46
CA ASN A 145 9.02 1.42 -13.82
C ASN A 145 8.89 2.91 -14.18
N VAL A 146 8.09 3.69 -13.45
CA VAL A 146 8.03 5.14 -13.65
C VAL A 146 9.27 5.82 -13.08
N GLN A 147 9.79 6.79 -13.84
CA GLN A 147 10.92 7.60 -13.41
C GLN A 147 10.57 8.41 -12.16
N ASN A 148 11.58 8.65 -11.32
CA ASN A 148 11.35 9.11 -9.95
C ASN A 148 10.63 10.48 -9.87
N HIS A 149 10.85 11.38 -10.83
CA HIS A 149 10.20 12.71 -10.84
C HIS A 149 8.68 12.63 -11.04
N ILE A 150 8.17 11.52 -11.60
CA ILE A 150 6.74 11.32 -11.86
C ILE A 150 5.95 10.90 -10.64
N ARG A 151 6.62 10.30 -9.65
CA ARG A 151 5.98 9.92 -8.39
C ARG A 151 5.42 11.12 -7.61
N CYS A 152 5.98 12.31 -7.83
CA CYS A 152 5.55 13.56 -7.20
C CYS A 152 4.67 14.44 -8.10
N ALA A 153 4.39 14.03 -9.34
CA ALA A 153 3.79 14.91 -10.36
C ALA A 153 2.25 14.96 -10.37
N HIS A 154 1.56 14.40 -9.36
CA HIS A 154 0.09 14.25 -9.34
C HIS A 154 -0.51 13.56 -10.59
N ARG A 155 0.23 12.64 -11.22
CA ARG A 155 -0.19 11.91 -12.44
C ARG A 155 -0.63 10.47 -12.18
N ASN A 156 -1.14 10.14 -11.00
CA ASN A 156 -1.55 8.78 -10.61
C ASN A 156 -0.43 7.71 -10.60
N ALA A 157 0.83 8.13 -10.44
CA ALA A 157 1.96 7.20 -10.29
C ALA A 157 1.93 6.47 -8.93
N VAL A 158 1.29 7.07 -7.93
CA VAL A 158 1.04 6.48 -6.61
C VAL A 158 -0.46 6.43 -6.40
N SER A 159 -0.97 5.23 -6.12
CA SER A 159 -2.40 4.96 -5.96
C SER A 159 -2.66 4.36 -4.58
N LEU A 160 -3.74 4.77 -3.93
CA LEU A 160 -4.14 4.20 -2.63
C LEU A 160 -4.59 2.74 -2.81
N LEU A 161 -3.84 1.77 -2.33
CA LEU A 161 -4.19 0.36 -2.44
C LEU A 161 -5.27 -0.05 -1.43
N GLY A 162 -5.18 0.42 -0.19
CA GLY A 162 -6.05 -0.06 0.87
C GLY A 162 -5.95 0.69 2.17
N PHE A 163 -6.79 0.33 3.13
CA PHE A 163 -6.76 0.81 4.51
C PHE A 163 -6.57 -0.38 5.45
N LEU A 164 -5.38 -0.50 6.03
CA LEU A 164 -5.10 -1.52 7.01
C LEU A 164 -5.71 -1.12 8.35
N ALA A 165 -6.46 -2.04 8.96
CA ALA A 165 -7.08 -1.84 10.25
C ALA A 165 -6.02 -1.70 11.35
N ILE A 166 -6.31 -0.83 12.34
CA ILE A 166 -5.49 -0.70 13.54
C ILE A 166 -6.23 -1.38 14.70
N PRO A 167 -5.77 -2.56 15.14
CA PRO A 167 -6.37 -3.22 16.30
C PRO A 167 -6.24 -2.32 17.53
N LYS A 168 -7.35 -2.08 18.22
CA LYS A 168 -7.39 -1.29 19.45
C LYS A 168 -7.39 -2.23 20.65
N GLY A 169 -6.23 -2.43 21.28
CA GLY A 169 -6.17 -3.12 22.55
C GLY A 169 -6.54 -2.20 23.71
N LYS A 170 -7.57 -2.55 24.48
CA LYS A 170 -7.66 -2.06 25.86
C LYS A 170 -6.75 -2.94 26.72
N ILE A 171 -5.65 -2.36 27.21
CA ILE A 171 -4.91 -2.99 28.32
C ILE A 171 -5.78 -2.77 29.56
N LEU A 172 -6.44 -3.81 30.03
CA LEU A 172 -7.04 -3.81 31.37
C LEU A 172 -5.87 -3.93 32.36
N LEU A 173 -5.37 -2.79 32.83
CA LEU A 173 -4.48 -2.78 33.98
C LEU A 173 -5.32 -3.19 35.19
N TYR A 174 -5.18 -4.45 35.63
CA TYR A 174 -5.61 -4.84 36.97
C TYR A 174 -4.70 -4.10 37.96
N TYR A 175 -5.17 -2.98 38.47
CA TYR A 175 -4.54 -2.29 39.59
C TYR A 175 -4.73 -3.20 40.81
N ASN A 176 -3.63 -3.75 41.32
CA ASN A 176 -3.63 -4.46 42.60
C ASN A 176 -3.87 -3.44 43.72
N ASP A 177 -5.12 -3.32 44.17
CA ASP A 177 -5.46 -2.69 45.44
C ASP A 177 -4.97 -3.58 46.59
N TYR A 178 -3.67 -3.52 46.88
CA TYR A 178 -3.17 -3.81 48.22
C TYR A 178 -3.05 -2.50 48.97
N ILE A 179 -4.20 -2.01 49.44
CA ILE A 179 -4.26 -1.00 50.48
C ILE A 179 -3.60 -1.62 51.72
N THR A 180 -2.53 -0.97 52.15
CA THR A 180 -1.90 -1.10 53.45
C THR A 180 -2.96 -1.07 54.55
N GLN A 181 -3.17 -2.20 55.22
CA GLN A 181 -3.80 -2.23 56.53
C GLN A 181 -2.69 -2.00 57.55
N THR A 182 -2.64 -0.76 58.07
CA THR A 182 -1.99 -0.42 59.33
C THR A 182 -2.65 -1.21 60.46
N ASP A 183 -1.82 -1.88 61.27
CA ASP A 183 -1.82 -1.82 62.74
C ASP A 183 -0.39 -2.12 63.24
#